data_AF-A0A1V2K0H5-F1
#
_entry.id   AF-A0A1V2K0H5-F1
#
_cell.length_a   1.000
_cell.length_b   1.000
_cell.length_c   1.000
_cell.angle_alpha   90.00
_cell.angle_beta   90.00
_cell.angle_gamma   90.00
#
_symmetry.space_group_name_H-M   'P 1'
#
loop_
_entity.id
_entity.type
_entity.pdbx_description
1 polymer ?
#
loop_
_entity_poly.entity_id
_entity_poly.type
_entity_poly.pdbx_seq_one_letter_code
_entity_poly.pdbx_strand_id
1 'polypeptide(L)' 'MSPHVAITTALLELEHPDTTDLAESLTEGLIVRHFTTGAINAEEFHHYSAWLLKISRLRKEAA' A
#
# COMPACT_ATOMS: atom_id res chain seq x y z
N MET A 1 5.00 13.98 -8.08
CA MET A 1 5.64 13.00 -7.18
C MET A 1 5.88 11.71 -7.95
N SER A 2 6.98 11.01 -7.68
CA SER A 2 7.24 9.69 -8.28
C SER A 2 6.19 8.68 -7.79
N PRO A 3 5.71 7.74 -8.63
CA PRO A 3 4.78 6.68 -8.25
C PRO A 3 5.24 5.91 -7.00
N HIS A 4 6.53 5.58 -6.94
CA HIS A 4 7.14 4.88 -5.82
C HIS A 4 7.05 5.66 -4.51
N VAL A 5 7.25 6.98 -4.57
CA VAL A 5 7.17 7.84 -3.38
C VAL A 5 5.73 7.89 -2.88
N ALA A 6 4.75 8.06 -3.78
CA ALA A 6 3.34 8.08 -3.40
C ALA A 6 2.88 6.77 -2.74
N ILE A 7 3.25 5.62 -3.33
CA ILE A 7 2.92 4.31 -2.78
C ILE A 7 3.63 4.08 -1.42
N THR A 8 4.91 4.42 -1.34
CA THR A 8 5.69 4.21 -0.10
C THR A 8 5.16 5.08 1.03
N THR A 9 4.82 6.35 0.77
CA THR A 9 4.20 7.22 1.78
C THR A 9 2.87 6.65 2.27
N ALA A 10 2.01 6.20 1.36
CA ALA A 10 0.72 5.60 1.73
C ALA A 10 0.87 4.31 2.56
N LEU A 11 1.89 3.50 2.26
CA LEU A 11 2.22 2.30 3.05
C LEU A 11 2.76 2.65 4.44
N LEU A 12 3.65 3.65 4.55
CA LEU A 12 4.15 4.11 5.84
C LEU A 12 3.05 4.69 6.73
N GLU A 13 2.10 5.42 6.14
CA GLU A 13 0.94 5.94 6.88
C GLU A 13 0.07 4.82 7.47
N LEU A 14 -0.01 3.67 6.81
CA LEU A 14 -0.76 2.50 7.30
C LEU A 14 -0.07 1.76 8.45
N GLU A 15 1.22 1.97 8.67
CA GLU A 15 1.91 1.39 9.83
C GLU A 15 1.52 2.07 11.15
N HIS A 16 0.87 3.23 11.09
CA HIS A 16 0.34 3.88 12.28
C HIS A 16 -0.91 3.15 12.81
N PRO A 17 -0.99 2.89 14.13
CA PRO A 17 -2.08 2.11 14.73
C PRO A 17 -3.45 2.81 14.66
N ASP A 18 -3.49 4.14 14.51
CA ASP A 18 -4.73 4.93 14.40
C ASP A 18 -5.30 4.95 12.97
N THR A 19 -4.65 4.29 12.02
CA THR A 19 -5.05 4.34 10.62
C THR A 19 -6.28 3.45 10.37
N THR A 20 -7.20 3.91 9.53
CA THR A 20 -8.49 3.26 9.27
C THR A 20 -8.44 2.27 8.11
N ASP A 21 -9.36 1.32 8.07
CA ASP A 21 -9.49 0.34 6.97
C ASP A 21 -9.77 1.01 5.61
N LEU A 22 -10.35 2.22 5.63
CA LEU A 22 -10.51 3.05 4.44
C LEU A 22 -9.16 3.41 3.82
N ALA A 23 -8.15 3.72 4.63
CA ALA A 23 -6.82 4.04 4.12
C ALA A 23 -6.15 2.83 3.47
N GLU A 24 -6.42 1.61 3.96
CA GLU A 24 -5.89 0.38 3.36
C GLU A 24 -6.44 0.18 1.94
N SER A 25 -7.77 0.34 1.78
CA SER A 25 -8.42 0.28 0.47
C SER A 25 -7.95 1.38 -0.49
N LEU A 26 -7.66 2.58 0.01
CA LEU A 26 -7.12 3.67 -0.79
C LEU A 26 -5.70 3.37 -1.28
N THR A 27 -4.84 2.80 -0.42
CA THR A 27 -3.47 2.40 -0.79
C THR A 27 -3.48 1.26 -1.81
N GLU A 28 -4.35 0.27 -1.65
CA GLU A 28 -4.53 -0.79 -2.66
C GLU A 28 -4.92 -0.21 -4.02
N GLY A 29 -5.94 0.67 -4.05
CA GLY A 29 -6.38 1.33 -5.27
C GLY A 29 -5.28 2.18 -5.92
N LEU A 30 -4.43 2.82 -5.11
CA LEU A 30 -3.28 3.60 -5.59
C LEU A 30 -2.24 2.68 -6.27
N ILE A 31 -1.90 1.54 -5.66
CA ILE A 31 -0.97 0.54 -6.22
C ILE A 31 -1.50 0.01 -7.56
N VAL A 32 -2.78 -0.39 -7.62
CA VAL A 32 -3.42 -0.89 -8.84
C VAL A 32 -3.46 0.18 -9.93
N ARG A 33 -3.74 1.43 -9.58
CA ARG A 33 -3.73 2.56 -10.54
C ARG A 33 -2.35 2.79 -11.12
N HIS A 34 -1.30 2.74 -10.31
CA HIS A 34 0.07 2.91 -10.82
C HIS A 34 0.51 1.73 -11.69
N PHE A 35 0.08 0.51 -11.39
CA PHE A 35 0.35 -0.64 -12.24
C PHE A 35 -0.38 -0.56 -13.59
N THR A 36 -1.68 -0.27 -13.58
CA THR A 36 -2.52 -0.16 -14.80
C THR A 36 -2.10 0.98 -15.72
N THR A 37 -1.52 2.04 -15.16
CA THR A 37 -0.95 3.16 -15.95
C THR A 37 0.46 2.88 -16.46
N GLY A 38 1.05 1.72 -16.15
CA GLY A 38 2.42 1.36 -16.52
C GLY A 38 3.49 2.16 -15.77
N ALA A 39 3.11 2.80 -14.66
CA ALA A 39 4.00 3.62 -13.84
C ALA A 39 4.88 2.77 -12.90
N ILE A 40 4.48 1.53 -12.64
CA ILE A 40 5.26 0.49 -11.95
C ILE A 40 5.13 -0.83 -12.71
N ASN A 41 6.13 -1.69 -12.60
CA ASN A 41 6.14 -3.01 -13.22
C ASN A 41 5.49 -4.09 -12.31
N ALA A 42 5.41 -5.32 -12.81
CA ALA A 42 4.80 -6.43 -12.07
C ALA A 42 5.56 -6.80 -10.78
N GLU A 43 6.89 -6.75 -10.79
CA GLU A 43 7.72 -7.04 -9.62
C GLU A 43 7.49 -6.02 -8.51
N GLU A 44 7.45 -4.74 -8.86
CA GLU A 44 7.14 -3.64 -7.96
C GLU A 44 5.70 -3.73 -7.42
N PHE A 45 4.75 -4.06 -8.28
CA PHE A 45 3.36 -4.31 -7.87
C PHE A 45 3.28 -5.44 -6.83
N HIS A 46 3.96 -6.56 -7.07
CA HIS A 46 4.03 -7.67 -6.12
C HIS A 46 4.70 -7.26 -4.81
N HIS A 47 5.79 -6.49 -4.88
CA HIS A 47 6.49 -5.96 -3.71
C HIS A 47 5.57 -5.09 -2.84
N TYR A 48 4.89 -4.11 -3.42
CA TYR A 48 4.00 -3.22 -2.67
C TYR A 48 2.76 -3.94 -2.12
N SER A 49 2.19 -4.87 -2.89
CA SER A 49 1.06 -5.68 -2.45
C SER A 49 1.43 -6.58 -1.26
N ALA A 50 2.64 -7.15 -1.27
CA ALA A 50 3.14 -7.96 -0.15
C ALA A 50 3.37 -7.12 1.12
N TRP A 51 3.86 -5.89 0.98
CA TRP A 51 4.01 -4.97 2.10
C TRP A 51 2.64 -4.59 2.70
N LEU A 52 1.67 -4.22 1.85
CA LEU A 52 0.30 -3.93 2.28
C LEU A 52 -0.31 -5.09 3.07
N LEU A 53 -0.16 -6.31 2.57
CA LEU A 53 -0.65 -7.52 3.25
C LEU A 53 0.02 -7.74 4.61
N LYS A 54 1.32 -7.45 4.73
CA LYS A 54 2.05 -7.55 6.00
C LYS A 54 1.48 -6.56 7.02
N ILE A 55 1.23 -5.32 6.62
CA ILE A 55 0.66 -4.28 7.51
C ILE A 55 -0.76 -4.69 7.95
N SER A 56 -1.60 -5.13 7.02
CA SER A 56 -2.96 -5.60 7.30
C SER A 56 -2.98 -6.73 8.34
N ARG A 57 -2.05 -7.69 8.22
CA ARG A 57 -1.91 -8.79 9.19
C ARG A 57 -1.48 -8.29 10.57
N LEU A 58 -0.47 -7.44 10.62
CA LEU A 58 0.00 -6.85 11.89
C LEU A 58 -1.12 -6.08 12.60
N ARG A 59 -1.94 -5.33 11.86
CA ARG A 59 -3.08 -4.59 12.41
C ARG A 59 -4.17 -5.53 12.95
N LYS A 60 -4.46 -6.64 12.26
CA LYS A 60 -5.42 -7.65 12.73
C LYS A 60 -4.94 -8.42 13.95
N GLU A 61 -3.64 -8.63 14.10
CA GLU A 61 -3.06 -9.29 15.28
C GLU A 61 -2.98 -8.36 16.50
N ALA A 62 -2.96 -7.04 16.29
CA ALA A 62 -2.90 -6.03 17.34
C ALA A 62 -4.27 -5.55 17.85
N ALA A 63 -5.37 -5.89 17.15
CA ALA A 63 -6.76 -5.53 17.49
C ALA A 63 -7.47 -6.66 18.25
#